data_AF-F3FTJ7-F1
#
_entry.id   AF-F3FTJ7-F1
#
_cell.length_a   1.000
_cell.length_b   1.000
_cell.length_c   1.000
_cell.angle_alpha   90.00
_cell.angle_beta   90.00
_cell.angle_gamma   90.00
#
_symmetry.space_group_name_H-M   'P 1'
#
loop_
_entity.id
_entity.type
_entity.pdbx_description
1 polymer ?
#
loop_
_entity_poly.entity_id
_entity_poly.type
_entity_poly.pdbx_seq_one_letter_code
_entity_poly.pdbx_strand_id
1 'polypeptide(L)'
;NLGTPAACNWLFPEHNASEFCVACSLNHTIPDLSVVENGERWRKVETAKRRLVAQLISLGLQVIPKTVDEETGLAFDFVGVDLEGNLPTTGHANGLITLNIEEADDAHREAMRVQMHEPYRTLLGHFRHEVGHYYWDRLIANTHWQDSYRNLFGDERASYADALDHHYKNGAPDNWQESFVSAYATMHSWEDWAETWAHYLHMMDAVDTALGFGMSARDMELDYQPFPLEVLYDPQHPGGPAFLSFVNAWIELARML
;
A
#
# COMPACT_ATOMS: atom_id res chain seq x y z
N ASN A 1 -7.14 25.20 7.60
CA ASN A 1 -6.82 23.92 6.95
C ASN A 1 -8.02 23.25 6.28
N LEU A 2 -9.17 23.08 6.94
CA LEU A 2 -10.35 22.42 6.34
C LEU A 2 -10.89 23.08 5.06
N GLY A 3 -10.79 24.42 4.93
CA GLY A 3 -11.20 25.14 3.72
C GLY A 3 -10.19 25.12 2.57
N THR A 4 -9.03 24.48 2.74
CA THR A 4 -8.04 24.31 1.66
C THR A 4 -8.47 23.17 0.74
N PRO A 5 -7.97 23.10 -0.51
CA PRO A 5 -8.24 21.97 -1.38
C PRO A 5 -7.91 20.60 -0.73
N ALA A 6 -6.76 20.47 -0.07
CA ALA A 6 -6.35 19.26 0.68
C ALA A 6 -7.22 18.91 1.90
N ALA A 7 -7.99 19.86 2.44
CA ALA A 7 -8.89 19.72 3.58
C ALA A 7 -8.29 18.99 4.81
N CYS A 8 -7.04 19.28 5.16
CA CYS A 8 -6.37 18.62 6.28
C CYS A 8 -7.02 18.96 7.64
N ASN A 9 -7.24 17.93 8.45
CA ASN A 9 -7.79 18.00 9.81
C ASN A 9 -6.86 17.42 10.90
N TRP A 10 -5.63 17.04 10.54
CA TRP A 10 -4.67 16.49 11.49
C TRP A 10 -4.03 17.60 12.32
N LEU A 11 -3.93 17.35 13.63
CA LEU A 11 -3.28 18.23 14.59
C LEU A 11 -1.80 17.88 14.70
N PHE A 12 -0.97 18.88 15.02
CA PHE A 12 0.43 18.70 15.37
C PHE A 12 0.79 19.68 16.49
N PRO A 13 1.85 19.42 17.28
CA PRO A 13 2.19 20.27 18.42
C PRO A 13 2.49 21.71 18.02
N GLU A 14 2.02 22.68 18.81
CA GLU A 14 2.20 24.12 18.57
C GLU A 14 3.69 24.54 18.54
N HIS A 15 4.55 23.81 19.25
CA HIS A 15 6.00 24.05 19.31
C HIS A 15 6.81 23.12 18.41
N ASN A 16 6.20 22.55 17.37
CA ASN A 16 6.93 21.75 16.39
C ASN A 16 7.73 22.66 15.44
N ALA A 17 8.91 22.21 15.01
CA ALA A 17 9.72 22.94 14.04
C ALA A 17 9.13 22.88 12.61
N SER A 18 8.20 21.96 12.36
CA SER A 18 7.51 21.78 11.08
C SER A 18 6.20 22.57 11.02
N GLU A 19 5.96 23.27 9.90
CA GLU A 19 4.70 23.97 9.61
C GLU A 19 3.55 23.01 9.21
N PHE A 20 3.86 21.73 8.99
CA PHE A 20 2.92 20.70 8.53
C PHE A 20 2.85 19.51 9.49
N CYS A 21 1.67 18.88 9.54
CA CYS A 21 1.52 17.57 10.19
C CYS A 21 2.31 16.49 9.44
N VAL A 22 2.58 15.35 10.10
CA VAL A 22 3.40 14.27 9.56
C VAL A 22 2.95 13.77 8.18
N ALA A 23 1.65 13.76 7.87
CA ALA A 23 1.17 13.34 6.55
C ALA A 23 1.36 14.43 5.48
N CYS A 24 1.11 15.70 5.81
CA CYS A 24 1.25 16.80 4.86
C CYS A 24 2.73 17.14 4.60
N SER A 25 3.62 16.90 5.56
CA SER A 25 5.07 17.09 5.38
C SER A 25 5.70 16.11 4.38
N LEU A 26 4.98 15.04 4.00
CA LEU A 26 5.43 14.10 2.97
C LEU A 26 5.13 14.58 1.55
N ASN A 27 4.42 15.70 1.36
CA ASN A 27 4.20 16.25 0.03
C ASN A 27 5.48 16.90 -0.48
N HIS A 28 6.02 16.36 -1.56
CA HIS A 28 7.08 17.01 -2.32
C HIS A 28 6.45 17.86 -3.44
N THR A 29 5.60 17.26 -4.27
CA THR A 29 4.82 17.97 -5.30
C THR A 29 3.32 17.82 -5.07
N ILE A 30 2.61 18.95 -5.05
CA ILE A 30 1.15 19.01 -5.07
C ILE A 30 0.66 19.21 -6.51
N PRO A 31 -0.58 18.80 -6.86
CA PRO A 31 -1.05 18.95 -8.23
C PRO A 31 -1.29 20.43 -8.59
N ASP A 32 -1.24 20.74 -9.88
CA ASP A 32 -1.52 22.10 -10.38
C ASP A 32 -2.98 22.49 -10.07
N LEU A 33 -3.14 23.44 -9.15
CA LEU A 33 -4.45 23.95 -8.71
C LEU A 33 -5.06 24.98 -9.67
N SER A 34 -4.37 25.32 -10.76
CA SER A 34 -4.97 26.08 -11.87
C SER A 34 -6.04 25.24 -12.62
N VAL A 35 -5.90 23.92 -12.57
CA VAL A 35 -6.89 22.95 -13.05
C VAL A 35 -7.98 22.78 -11.99
N VAL A 36 -9.22 23.11 -12.34
CA VAL A 36 -10.35 23.21 -11.40
C VAL A 36 -10.61 21.89 -10.67
N GLU A 37 -10.51 20.78 -11.39
CA GLU A 37 -10.77 19.41 -10.91
C GLU A 37 -9.72 18.95 -9.90
N ASN A 38 -8.49 19.47 -9.99
CA ASN A 38 -7.38 19.02 -9.15
C ASN A 38 -7.60 19.33 -7.67
N GLY A 39 -8.40 20.34 -7.33
CA GLY A 39 -8.73 20.62 -5.94
C GLY A 39 -9.51 19.48 -5.27
N GLU A 40 -10.48 18.88 -5.96
CA GLU A 40 -11.23 17.73 -5.46
C GLU A 40 -10.39 16.45 -5.50
N ARG A 41 -9.66 16.22 -6.61
CA ARG A 41 -8.78 15.07 -6.76
C ARG A 41 -7.72 15.03 -5.65
N TRP A 42 -7.09 16.16 -5.38
CA TRP A 42 -6.08 16.26 -4.31
C TRP A 42 -6.67 15.95 -2.93
N ARG A 43 -7.90 16.37 -2.65
CA ARG A 43 -8.59 16.03 -1.40
C ARG A 43 -8.74 14.51 -1.22
N LYS A 44 -9.14 13.80 -2.28
CA LYS A 44 -9.32 12.34 -2.27
C LYS A 44 -7.99 11.64 -2.04
N VAL A 45 -6.95 12.03 -2.77
CA VAL A 45 -5.58 11.53 -2.61
C VAL A 45 -5.05 11.76 -1.20
N GLU A 46 -5.16 12.98 -0.69
CA GLU A 46 -4.72 13.33 0.65
C GLU A 46 -5.48 12.57 1.74
N THR A 47 -6.77 12.29 1.53
CA THR A 47 -7.56 11.47 2.45
C THR A 47 -7.06 10.02 2.48
N ALA A 48 -6.77 9.43 1.31
CA ALA A 48 -6.18 8.10 1.22
C ALA A 48 -4.77 8.05 1.83
N LYS A 49 -3.89 8.99 1.48
CA LYS A 49 -2.55 9.09 2.07
C LYS A 49 -2.59 9.23 3.59
N ARG A 50 -3.47 10.07 4.14
CA ARG A 50 -3.61 10.19 5.61
C ARG A 50 -4.04 8.89 6.27
N ARG A 51 -4.96 8.12 5.67
CA ARG A 51 -5.33 6.79 6.18
C ARG A 51 -4.13 5.84 6.20
N LEU A 52 -3.37 5.79 5.10
CA LEU A 52 -2.12 5.04 5.04
C LEU A 52 -1.16 5.48 6.16
N VAL A 53 -0.85 6.77 6.26
CA VAL A 53 0.11 7.28 7.27
C VAL A 53 -0.35 6.95 8.69
N ALA A 54 -1.64 7.05 8.99
CA ALA A 54 -2.17 6.67 10.30
C ALA A 54 -1.94 5.17 10.58
N GLN A 55 -2.15 4.32 9.59
CA GLN A 55 -1.91 2.88 9.68
C GLN A 55 -0.41 2.55 9.87
N LEU A 56 0.49 3.24 9.17
CA LEU A 56 1.93 3.06 9.36
C LEU A 56 2.37 3.45 10.78
N ILE A 57 1.83 4.55 11.31
CA ILE A 57 2.13 5.01 12.67
C ILE A 57 1.58 4.03 13.71
N SER A 58 0.37 3.48 13.53
CA SER A 58 -0.19 2.52 14.47
C SER A 58 0.59 1.20 14.51
N LEU A 59 1.21 0.83 13.39
CA LEU A 59 2.13 -0.32 13.30
C LEU A 59 3.51 -0.03 13.91
N GLY A 60 3.77 1.20 14.36
CA GLY A 60 5.06 1.62 14.90
C GLY A 60 6.14 1.81 13.84
N LEU A 61 5.77 1.92 12.56
CA LEU A 61 6.71 2.17 11.47
C LEU A 61 7.14 3.64 11.45
N GLN A 62 8.40 3.87 11.09
CA GLN A 62 8.95 5.21 10.98
C GLN A 62 8.49 5.90 9.70
N VAL A 63 7.79 7.02 9.86
CA VAL A 63 7.36 7.90 8.76
C VAL A 63 8.19 9.18 8.81
N ILE A 64 9.35 9.17 8.14
CA ILE A 64 10.30 10.28 8.12
C ILE A 64 10.21 10.97 6.76
N PRO A 65 9.89 12.27 6.68
CA PRO A 65 9.85 12.99 5.41
C PRO A 65 11.23 13.13 4.76
N LYS A 66 11.28 13.14 3.42
CA LYS A 66 12.53 13.44 2.68
C LYS A 66 13.12 14.82 2.99
N THR A 67 12.31 15.77 3.45
CA THR A 67 12.79 17.09 3.92
C THR A 67 13.58 17.02 5.23
N VAL A 68 13.50 15.90 5.96
CA VAL A 68 14.27 15.62 7.18
C VAL A 68 15.43 14.66 6.89
N ASP A 69 15.19 13.64 6.07
CA ASP A 69 16.20 12.67 5.62
C ASP A 69 16.07 12.46 4.11
N GLU A 70 16.92 13.13 3.33
CA GLU A 70 16.89 13.09 1.87
C GLU A 70 17.20 11.69 1.31
N GLU A 71 18.07 10.94 1.97
CA GLU A 71 18.53 9.63 1.48
C GLU A 71 17.46 8.56 1.71
N THR A 72 16.92 8.46 2.93
CA THR A 72 16.04 7.35 3.32
C THR A 72 14.62 7.72 3.69
N GLY A 73 14.27 9.01 3.61
CA GLY A 73 12.91 9.48 3.88
C GLY A 73 11.90 9.14 2.79
N LEU A 74 10.63 9.34 3.14
CA LEU A 74 9.45 9.14 2.30
C LEU A 74 8.89 10.48 1.81
N ALA A 75 8.51 10.54 0.54
CA ALA A 75 7.82 11.68 -0.06
C ALA A 75 6.84 11.23 -1.14
N PHE A 76 5.89 12.10 -1.46
CA PHE A 76 4.88 11.88 -2.49
C PHE A 76 4.82 13.02 -3.50
N ASP A 77 4.76 12.64 -4.77
CA ASP A 77 4.48 13.53 -5.89
C ASP A 77 3.10 13.21 -6.48
N PHE A 78 2.25 14.23 -6.56
CA PHE A 78 0.93 14.14 -7.18
C PHE A 78 0.92 14.97 -8.45
N VAL A 79 1.11 14.30 -9.58
CA VAL A 79 1.36 14.94 -10.87
C VAL A 79 0.26 14.59 -11.86
N GLY A 80 -0.03 15.50 -12.78
CA GLY A 80 -0.92 15.24 -13.91
C GLY A 80 -0.14 15.09 -15.21
N VAL A 81 -0.86 15.18 -16.32
CA VAL A 81 -0.27 15.26 -17.66
C VAL A 81 0.65 16.49 -17.74
N ASP A 82 1.82 16.33 -18.34
CA ASP A 82 2.76 17.44 -18.52
C ASP A 82 2.29 18.46 -19.59
N LEU A 83 3.04 19.55 -19.78
CA LEU A 83 2.71 20.59 -20.76
C LEU A 83 2.74 20.09 -22.22
N GLU A 84 3.39 18.95 -22.48
CA GLU A 84 3.53 18.32 -23.79
C GLU A 84 2.43 17.28 -24.05
N GLY A 85 1.61 16.97 -23.04
CA GLY A 85 0.52 15.99 -23.13
C GLY A 85 0.91 14.57 -22.73
N ASN A 86 2.10 14.36 -22.16
CA ASN A 86 2.54 13.03 -21.73
C ASN A 86 2.00 12.65 -20.36
N LEU A 87 1.62 11.39 -20.20
CA LEU A 87 1.23 10.83 -18.90
C LEU A 87 2.44 10.76 -17.96
N PRO A 88 2.25 11.02 -16.65
CA PRO A 88 3.35 10.92 -15.70
C PRO A 88 3.77 9.45 -15.52
N THR A 89 5.06 9.25 -15.26
CA THR A 89 5.56 7.97 -14.75
C THR A 89 5.19 7.84 -13.28
N THR A 90 4.34 6.86 -12.97
CA THR A 90 3.92 6.54 -11.60
C THR A 90 4.76 5.40 -11.03
N GLY A 91 4.83 5.31 -9.71
CA GLY A 91 5.54 4.25 -8.99
C GLY A 91 6.45 4.78 -7.89
N HIS A 92 7.30 3.88 -7.38
CA HIS A 92 8.25 4.14 -6.31
C HIS A 92 9.69 4.26 -6.84
N ALA A 93 10.42 5.28 -6.38
CA ALA A 93 11.84 5.44 -6.61
C ALA A 93 12.55 6.05 -5.38
N ASN A 94 13.36 5.27 -4.66
CA ASN A 94 14.17 5.71 -3.52
C ASN A 94 13.38 6.54 -2.47
N GLY A 95 12.21 6.04 -2.09
CA GLY A 95 11.30 6.69 -1.15
C GLY A 95 10.53 7.89 -1.70
N LEU A 96 10.66 8.23 -2.98
CA LEU A 96 9.72 9.11 -3.67
C LEU A 96 8.64 8.25 -4.36
N ILE A 97 7.40 8.48 -4.00
CA ILE A 97 6.24 7.78 -4.57
C ILE A 97 5.45 8.77 -5.43
N THR A 98 5.33 8.47 -6.71
CA THR A 98 4.65 9.33 -7.69
C THR A 98 3.34 8.69 -8.11
N LEU A 99 2.23 9.43 -7.96
CA LEU A 99 0.91 9.01 -8.44
C LEU A 99 0.36 10.02 -9.44
N ASN A 100 -0.38 9.50 -10.42
CA ASN A 100 -1.14 10.36 -11.32
C ASN A 100 -2.36 10.90 -10.57
N ILE A 101 -2.51 12.23 -10.49
CA ILE A 101 -3.64 12.88 -9.83
C ILE A 101 -4.98 12.48 -10.44
N GLU A 102 -5.00 12.09 -11.72
CA GLU A 102 -6.19 11.60 -12.41
C GLU A 102 -6.69 10.26 -11.87
N GLU A 103 -5.85 9.48 -11.18
CA GLU A 103 -6.29 8.27 -10.49
C GLU A 103 -7.32 8.58 -9.39
N ALA A 104 -7.44 9.84 -8.95
CA ALA A 104 -8.48 10.22 -8.00
C ALA A 104 -9.89 10.30 -8.63
N ASP A 105 -9.98 10.19 -9.95
CA ASP A 105 -11.22 10.15 -10.72
C ASP A 105 -11.68 8.69 -10.91
N ASP A 106 -12.88 8.37 -10.42
CA ASP A 106 -13.42 7.02 -10.45
C ASP A 106 -13.65 6.53 -11.89
N ALA A 107 -14.02 7.43 -12.80
CA ALA A 107 -14.24 7.09 -14.21
C ALA A 107 -12.92 6.80 -14.92
N HIS A 108 -11.87 7.58 -14.63
CA HIS A 108 -10.52 7.34 -15.14
C HIS A 108 -9.99 5.99 -14.65
N ARG A 109 -10.14 5.68 -13.35
CA ARG A 109 -9.72 4.38 -12.80
C ARG A 109 -10.45 3.21 -13.44
N GLU A 110 -11.76 3.32 -13.67
CA GLU A 110 -12.52 2.26 -14.30
C GLU A 110 -12.12 2.04 -15.77
N ALA A 111 -11.81 3.12 -16.51
CA ALA A 111 -11.28 3.03 -17.86
C ALA A 111 -9.91 2.31 -17.88
N MET A 112 -9.01 2.67 -16.95
CA MET A 112 -7.70 2.03 -16.81
C MET A 112 -7.81 0.55 -16.46
N ARG A 113 -8.73 0.16 -15.57
CA ARG A 113 -9.01 -1.23 -15.21
C ARG A 113 -9.36 -2.08 -16.45
N VAL A 114 -10.26 -1.56 -17.29
CA VAL A 114 -10.68 -2.25 -18.52
C VAL A 114 -9.52 -2.35 -19.52
N GLN A 115 -8.69 -1.31 -19.62
CA GLN A 115 -7.55 -1.29 -20.54
C GLN A 115 -6.46 -2.29 -20.13
N MET A 116 -6.09 -2.31 -18.85
CA MET A 116 -4.97 -3.11 -18.34
C MET A 116 -5.35 -4.56 -18.02
N HIS A 117 -6.65 -4.91 -18.03
CA HIS A 117 -7.15 -6.22 -17.61
C HIS A 117 -6.70 -6.63 -16.19
N GLU A 118 -6.30 -5.67 -15.38
CA GLU A 118 -5.87 -5.86 -14.00
C GLU A 118 -7.03 -5.61 -13.03
N PRO A 119 -7.01 -6.22 -11.83
CA PRO A 119 -8.00 -5.96 -10.81
C PRO A 119 -8.03 -4.47 -10.41
N TYR A 120 -9.22 -3.99 -10.05
CA TYR A 120 -9.44 -2.63 -9.58
C TYR A 120 -8.57 -2.29 -8.34
N ARG A 121 -7.70 -1.27 -8.42
CA ARG A 121 -7.01 -0.71 -7.25
C ARG A 121 -7.64 0.62 -6.82
N THR A 122 -7.97 0.73 -5.54
CA THR A 122 -8.35 2.02 -4.94
C THR A 122 -7.10 2.90 -4.77
N LEU A 123 -7.26 4.23 -4.64
CA LEU A 123 -6.15 5.12 -4.29
C LEU A 123 -5.35 4.62 -3.06
N LEU A 124 -6.07 4.16 -2.03
CA LEU A 124 -5.44 3.63 -0.83
C LEU A 124 -4.70 2.32 -1.11
N GLY A 125 -5.25 1.45 -1.97
CA GLY A 125 -4.57 0.23 -2.42
C GLY A 125 -3.25 0.53 -3.14
N HIS A 126 -3.27 1.47 -4.08
CA HIS A 126 -2.07 1.91 -4.81
C HIS A 126 -1.03 2.48 -3.84
N PHE A 127 -1.44 3.38 -2.93
CA PHE A 127 -0.54 3.87 -1.88
C PHE A 127 0.09 2.76 -1.03
N ARG A 128 -0.69 1.75 -0.63
CA ARG A 128 -0.19 0.63 0.16
C ARG A 128 0.86 -0.18 -0.61
N HIS A 129 0.65 -0.39 -1.90
CA HIS A 129 1.58 -1.09 -2.77
C HIS A 129 2.90 -0.32 -2.91
N GLU A 130 2.84 0.96 -3.28
CA GLU A 130 4.06 1.78 -3.46
C GLU A 130 4.85 1.95 -2.17
N VAL A 131 4.15 2.09 -1.03
CA VAL A 131 4.81 2.12 0.27
C VAL A 131 5.38 0.75 0.67
N GLY A 132 4.84 -0.34 0.13
CA GLY A 132 5.43 -1.67 0.26
C GLY A 132 6.85 -1.73 -0.31
N HIS A 133 7.08 -1.15 -1.50
CA HIS A 133 8.44 -1.02 -2.06
C HIS A 133 9.34 -0.17 -1.17
N TYR A 134 8.86 0.98 -0.68
CA TYR A 134 9.62 1.80 0.26
C TYR A 134 10.03 1.01 1.50
N TYR A 135 9.12 0.27 2.14
CA TYR A 135 9.48 -0.52 3.32
C TYR A 135 10.29 -1.77 3.00
N TRP A 136 10.30 -2.26 1.76
CA TRP A 136 11.28 -3.27 1.33
C TRP A 136 12.70 -2.72 1.47
N ASP A 137 12.95 -1.50 0.98
CA ASP A 137 14.26 -0.83 1.10
C ASP A 137 14.66 -0.58 2.56
N ARG A 138 13.67 -0.30 3.43
CA ARG A 138 13.92 0.01 4.84
C ARG A 138 14.10 -1.22 5.74
N LEU A 139 13.34 -2.29 5.47
CA LEU A 139 13.23 -3.44 6.37
C LEU A 139 13.97 -4.68 5.86
N ILE A 140 14.14 -4.81 4.54
CA ILE A 140 14.64 -6.03 3.91
C ILE A 140 16.01 -5.80 3.28
N ALA A 141 16.13 -4.84 2.37
CA ALA A 141 17.34 -4.60 1.59
C ALA A 141 18.57 -4.39 2.50
N ASN A 142 19.64 -5.15 2.26
CA ASN A 142 20.89 -5.08 3.02
C ASN A 142 20.75 -5.34 4.53
N THR A 143 19.71 -6.06 4.95
CA THR A 143 19.53 -6.52 6.33
C THR A 143 19.66 -8.04 6.44
N HIS A 144 19.55 -8.57 7.66
CA HIS A 144 19.51 -10.01 7.90
C HIS A 144 18.26 -10.71 7.32
N TRP A 145 17.22 -9.97 6.94
CA TRP A 145 16.00 -10.53 6.35
C TRP A 145 16.11 -10.84 4.86
N GLN A 146 17.16 -10.37 4.17
CA GLN A 146 17.26 -10.49 2.71
C GLN A 146 17.27 -11.94 2.21
N ASP A 147 17.96 -12.85 2.91
CA ASP A 147 17.99 -14.26 2.53
C ASP A 147 16.64 -14.94 2.79
N SER A 148 15.97 -14.61 3.89
CA SER A 148 14.61 -15.10 4.18
C SER A 148 13.59 -14.60 3.16
N TYR A 149 13.70 -13.34 2.74
CA TYR A 149 12.92 -12.79 1.64
C TYR A 149 13.13 -13.60 0.36
N ARG A 150 14.37 -13.88 -0.02
CA ARG A 150 14.67 -14.64 -1.25
C ARG A 150 14.14 -16.07 -1.22
N ASN A 151 14.16 -16.69 -0.04
CA ASN A 151 13.61 -18.03 0.14
C ASN A 151 12.08 -18.06 0.04
N LEU A 152 11.39 -16.95 0.38
CA LEU A 152 9.93 -16.88 0.43
C LEU A 152 9.33 -16.31 -0.86
N PHE A 153 9.79 -15.12 -1.27
CA PHE A 153 9.26 -14.36 -2.42
C PHE A 153 10.04 -14.61 -3.72
N GLY A 154 11.29 -15.04 -3.62
CA GLY A 154 12.19 -15.24 -4.76
C GLY A 154 13.26 -14.16 -4.91
N ASP A 155 14.06 -14.25 -5.96
CA ASP A 155 15.25 -13.41 -6.15
C ASP A 155 14.90 -12.06 -6.78
N GLU A 156 15.09 -10.97 -6.05
CA GLU A 156 14.83 -9.60 -6.48
C GLU A 156 15.80 -9.10 -7.55
N ARG A 157 16.91 -9.81 -7.77
CA ARG A 157 17.94 -9.43 -8.75
C ARG A 157 17.58 -9.84 -10.17
N ALA A 158 16.47 -10.56 -10.36
CA ALA A 158 15.93 -10.84 -11.66
C ALA A 158 15.67 -9.53 -12.43
N SER A 159 15.78 -9.59 -13.76
CA SER A 159 15.53 -8.40 -14.59
C SER A 159 14.04 -8.07 -14.55
N TYR A 160 13.71 -6.95 -13.91
CA TYR A 160 12.32 -6.45 -13.84
C TYR A 160 11.69 -6.32 -15.22
N ALA A 161 12.42 -5.76 -16.20
CA ALA A 161 11.92 -5.55 -17.55
C ALA A 161 11.60 -6.87 -18.27
N ASP A 162 12.46 -7.89 -18.13
CA ASP A 162 12.24 -9.20 -18.75
C ASP A 162 11.08 -9.94 -18.06
N ALA A 163 10.96 -9.80 -16.74
CA ALA A 163 9.88 -10.38 -15.96
C ALA A 163 8.51 -9.77 -16.33
N LEU A 164 8.45 -8.44 -16.50
CA LEU A 164 7.27 -7.71 -16.95
C LEU A 164 6.86 -8.11 -18.37
N ASP A 165 7.83 -8.17 -19.30
CA ASP A 165 7.59 -8.60 -20.68
C ASP A 165 7.08 -10.06 -20.74
N HIS A 166 7.65 -10.95 -19.94
CA HIS A 166 7.16 -12.32 -19.82
C HIS A 166 5.73 -12.37 -19.27
N HIS A 167 5.41 -11.60 -18.22
CA HIS A 167 4.07 -11.57 -17.63
C HIS A 167 3.01 -11.08 -18.62
N TYR A 168 3.27 -10.01 -19.38
CA TYR A 168 2.31 -9.54 -20.39
C TYR A 168 2.18 -10.48 -21.59
N LYS A 169 3.22 -11.28 -21.91
CA LYS A 169 3.16 -12.27 -23.00
C LYS A 169 2.44 -13.55 -22.60
N ASN A 170 2.67 -14.05 -21.39
CA ASN A 170 2.26 -15.39 -20.97
C ASN A 170 1.18 -15.39 -19.89
N GLY A 171 0.93 -14.26 -19.23
CA GLY A 171 0.05 -14.14 -18.08
C GLY A 171 0.64 -14.78 -16.81
N ALA A 172 -0.16 -14.79 -15.75
CA ALA A 172 0.13 -15.54 -14.55
C ALA A 172 -0.17 -17.04 -14.76
N PRO A 173 0.54 -17.96 -14.07
CA PRO A 173 0.24 -19.40 -14.10
C PRO A 173 -1.20 -19.71 -13.65
N ASP A 174 -1.86 -20.70 -14.25
CA ASP A 174 -3.28 -21.01 -13.97
C ASP A 174 -3.62 -21.23 -12.48
N ASN A 175 -2.66 -21.70 -11.68
CA ASN A 175 -2.83 -22.00 -10.26
C ASN A 175 -2.21 -20.93 -9.33
N TRP A 176 -1.99 -19.70 -9.81
CA TRP A 176 -1.35 -18.65 -9.03
C TRP A 176 -2.03 -18.36 -7.68
N GLN A 177 -3.36 -18.53 -7.60
CA GLN A 177 -4.15 -18.27 -6.39
C GLN A 177 -3.77 -19.19 -5.22
N GLU A 178 -3.09 -20.30 -5.49
CA GLU A 178 -2.62 -21.24 -4.46
C GLU A 178 -1.39 -20.70 -3.71
N SER A 179 -0.68 -19.70 -4.25
CA SER A 179 0.61 -19.25 -3.70
C SER A 179 0.79 -17.73 -3.67
N PHE A 180 -0.01 -16.97 -4.42
CA PHE A 180 0.13 -15.52 -4.55
C PHE A 180 -1.17 -14.79 -4.23
N VAL A 181 -1.05 -13.58 -3.69
CA VAL A 181 -2.21 -12.72 -3.36
C VAL A 181 -2.86 -12.07 -4.59
N SER A 182 -2.14 -11.99 -5.71
CA SER A 182 -2.65 -11.49 -6.98
C SER A 182 -1.92 -12.13 -8.16
N ALA A 183 -2.51 -12.06 -9.36
CA ALA A 183 -1.83 -12.48 -10.59
C ALA A 183 -0.56 -11.65 -10.85
N TYR A 184 -0.58 -10.36 -10.50
CA TYR A 184 0.55 -9.46 -10.71
C TYR A 184 1.73 -9.79 -9.78
N ALA A 185 1.46 -10.29 -8.57
CA ALA A 185 2.48 -10.77 -7.65
C ALA A 185 3.36 -11.88 -8.26
N THR A 186 2.86 -12.66 -9.24
CA THR A 186 3.68 -13.68 -9.92
C THR A 186 4.71 -13.09 -10.88
N MET A 187 4.64 -11.78 -11.17
CA MET A 187 5.48 -11.13 -12.19
C MET A 187 6.92 -11.03 -11.71
N HIS A 188 7.15 -10.54 -10.49
CA HIS A 188 8.48 -10.34 -9.93
C HIS A 188 8.43 -10.42 -8.40
N SER A 189 9.47 -10.95 -7.75
CA SER A 189 9.49 -11.13 -6.29
C SER A 189 9.28 -9.81 -5.53
N TRP A 190 9.79 -8.71 -6.08
CA TRP A 190 9.62 -7.37 -5.52
C TRP A 190 8.17 -6.89 -5.55
N GLU A 191 7.42 -7.28 -6.59
CA GLU A 191 5.98 -7.03 -6.69
C GLU A 191 5.18 -7.94 -5.78
N ASP A 192 5.58 -9.21 -5.65
CA ASP A 192 4.94 -10.12 -4.69
C ASP A 192 4.99 -9.57 -3.26
N TRP A 193 6.14 -9.01 -2.87
CA TRP A 193 6.26 -8.31 -1.60
C TRP A 193 5.34 -7.09 -1.49
N ALA A 194 5.31 -6.21 -2.49
CA ALA A 194 4.49 -5.01 -2.44
C ALA A 194 2.99 -5.33 -2.44
N GLU A 195 2.56 -6.33 -3.21
CA GLU A 195 1.19 -6.85 -3.23
C GLU A 195 0.82 -7.51 -1.90
N THR A 196 1.71 -8.35 -1.34
CA THR A 196 1.49 -9.01 -0.05
C THR A 196 1.44 -7.99 1.09
N TRP A 197 2.32 -6.99 1.07
CA TRP A 197 2.30 -5.86 2.01
C TRP A 197 0.98 -5.09 1.92
N ALA A 198 0.55 -4.75 0.70
CA ALA A 198 -0.69 -4.03 0.49
C ALA A 198 -1.92 -4.83 0.95
N HIS A 199 -1.92 -6.14 0.70
CA HIS A 199 -2.95 -7.05 1.15
C HIS A 199 -2.99 -7.15 2.69
N TYR A 200 -1.83 -7.29 3.33
CA TYR A 200 -1.72 -7.30 4.79
C TYR A 200 -2.28 -6.02 5.44
N LEU A 201 -1.92 -4.85 4.89
CA LEU A 201 -2.49 -3.57 5.34
C LEU A 201 -4.00 -3.49 5.08
N HIS A 202 -4.50 -4.05 3.99
CA HIS A 202 -5.93 -4.12 3.72
C HIS A 202 -6.67 -5.02 4.74
N MET A 203 -6.13 -6.19 5.04
CA MET A 203 -6.68 -7.11 6.05
C MET A 203 -6.80 -6.43 7.41
N MET A 204 -5.76 -5.74 7.87
CA MET A 204 -5.78 -5.01 9.16
C MET A 204 -6.86 -3.95 9.21
N ASP A 205 -6.95 -3.10 8.17
CA ASP A 205 -7.93 -2.02 8.12
C ASP A 205 -9.38 -2.54 8.09
N ALA A 206 -9.60 -3.66 7.40
CA ALA A 206 -10.91 -4.30 7.35
C ALA A 206 -11.31 -4.94 8.68
N VAL A 207 -10.38 -5.63 9.36
CA VAL A 207 -10.61 -6.18 10.71
C VAL A 207 -10.88 -5.07 11.72
N ASP A 208 -10.05 -4.01 11.73
CA ASP A 208 -10.22 -2.87 12.63
C ASP A 208 -11.57 -2.17 12.40
N THR A 209 -11.97 -2.01 11.13
CA THR A 209 -13.27 -1.45 10.76
C THR A 209 -14.41 -2.31 11.29
N ALA A 210 -14.38 -3.63 11.06
CA ALA A 210 -15.40 -4.55 11.52
C ALA A 210 -15.54 -4.52 13.06
N LEU A 211 -14.41 -4.53 13.78
CA LEU A 211 -14.38 -4.39 15.23
C LEU A 211 -14.97 -3.05 15.70
N GLY A 212 -14.66 -1.95 15.00
CA GLY A 212 -15.21 -0.62 15.28
C GLY A 212 -16.74 -0.53 15.12
N PHE A 213 -17.32 -1.33 14.22
CA PHE A 213 -18.77 -1.46 14.05
C PHE A 213 -19.39 -2.53 14.97
N GLY A 214 -18.61 -3.17 15.84
CA GLY A 214 -19.09 -4.21 16.75
C GLY A 214 -19.46 -5.52 16.03
N MET A 215 -18.99 -5.72 14.80
CA MET A 215 -19.15 -7.00 14.10
C MET A 215 -18.33 -8.05 14.84
N SER A 216 -19.01 -9.09 15.32
CA SER A 216 -18.40 -10.20 16.03
C SER A 216 -18.80 -11.50 15.37
N ALA A 217 -17.82 -12.26 14.92
CA ALA A 217 -18.04 -13.55 14.27
C ALA A 217 -18.58 -14.65 15.20
N ARG A 218 -18.59 -14.40 16.52
CA ARG A 218 -18.92 -15.38 17.56
C ARG A 218 -20.31 -16.00 17.45
N ASP A 219 -21.25 -15.35 16.78
CA ASP A 219 -22.65 -15.81 16.67
C ASP A 219 -22.94 -16.56 15.37
N MET A 220 -21.95 -16.74 14.48
CA MET A 220 -22.10 -17.49 13.23
C MET A 220 -21.33 -18.81 13.30
N GLU A 221 -22.02 -19.94 13.10
CA GLU A 221 -21.37 -21.23 12.86
C GLU A 221 -20.72 -21.22 11.46
N LEU A 222 -19.51 -20.68 11.37
CA LEU A 222 -18.69 -20.78 10.17
C LEU A 222 -17.85 -22.07 10.23
N ASP A 223 -18.03 -22.97 9.25
CA ASP A 223 -17.17 -24.14 9.11
C ASP A 223 -15.80 -23.72 8.55
N TYR A 224 -14.89 -23.37 9.46
CA TYR A 224 -13.52 -23.01 9.13
C TYR A 224 -12.56 -23.58 10.17
N GLN A 225 -11.42 -24.09 9.69
CA GLN A 225 -10.34 -24.57 10.53
C GLN A 225 -9.32 -23.44 10.72
N PRO A 226 -9.13 -22.93 11.96
CA PRO A 226 -8.16 -21.88 12.21
C PRO A 226 -6.74 -22.33 11.93
N PHE A 227 -5.93 -21.41 11.41
CA PHE A 227 -4.51 -21.66 11.24
C PHE A 227 -3.86 -21.87 12.61
N PRO A 228 -3.16 -23.00 12.81
CA PRO A 228 -2.52 -23.29 14.08
C PRO A 228 -1.09 -22.71 14.11
N LEU A 229 -0.45 -22.68 15.29
CA LEU A 229 0.87 -22.03 15.45
C LEU A 229 1.96 -22.62 14.56
N GLU A 230 1.85 -23.90 14.21
CA GLU A 230 2.83 -24.65 13.43
C GLU A 230 2.93 -24.19 11.97
N VAL A 231 1.97 -23.40 11.47
CA VAL A 231 2.06 -22.81 10.13
C VAL A 231 2.93 -21.56 10.07
N LEU A 232 3.27 -20.96 11.23
CA LEU A 232 4.18 -19.83 11.28
C LEU A 232 5.61 -20.28 10.99
N TYR A 233 6.39 -19.41 10.33
CA TYR A 233 7.82 -19.67 10.10
C TYR A 233 8.60 -19.84 11.41
N ASP A 234 8.17 -19.15 12.48
CA ASP A 234 8.64 -19.32 13.85
C ASP A 234 7.43 -19.49 14.79
N PRO A 235 7.02 -20.74 15.07
CA PRO A 235 5.92 -21.03 15.99
C PRO A 235 6.16 -20.58 17.43
N GLN A 236 7.41 -20.31 17.82
CA GLN A 236 7.79 -19.88 19.16
C GLN A 236 7.90 -18.36 19.29
N HIS A 237 7.72 -17.62 18.19
CA HIS A 237 7.80 -16.17 18.21
C HIS A 237 6.75 -15.60 19.19
N PRO A 238 7.12 -14.71 20.12
CA PRO A 238 6.21 -14.22 21.17
C PRO A 238 4.98 -13.48 20.60
N GLY A 239 5.12 -12.89 19.40
CA GLY A 239 4.02 -12.25 18.67
C GLY A 239 3.15 -13.20 17.83
N GLY A 240 3.55 -14.46 17.66
CA GLY A 240 2.88 -15.44 16.80
C GLY A 240 1.39 -15.65 17.14
N PRO A 241 1.01 -15.85 18.43
CA PRO A 241 -0.39 -16.00 18.81
C PRO A 241 -1.27 -14.80 18.45
N ALA A 242 -0.76 -13.57 18.66
CA ALA A 242 -1.50 -12.35 18.33
C ALA A 242 -1.67 -12.18 16.82
N PHE A 243 -0.61 -12.45 16.04
CA PHE A 243 -0.66 -12.43 14.59
C PHE A 243 -1.65 -13.45 14.03
N LEU A 244 -1.63 -14.70 14.51
CA LEU A 244 -2.60 -15.70 14.08
C LEU A 244 -4.03 -15.36 14.48
N SER A 245 -4.24 -14.80 15.68
CA SER A 245 -5.56 -14.33 16.07
C SER A 245 -6.11 -13.29 15.09
N PHE A 246 -5.25 -12.40 14.60
CA PHE A 246 -5.61 -11.42 13.57
C PHE A 246 -5.93 -12.10 12.22
N VAL A 247 -5.05 -12.97 11.72
CA VAL A 247 -5.26 -13.67 10.43
C VAL A 247 -6.54 -14.50 10.45
N ASN A 248 -6.76 -15.23 11.55
CA ASN A 248 -7.95 -16.05 11.76
C ASN A 248 -9.23 -15.20 11.82
N ALA A 249 -9.20 -14.03 12.48
CA ALA A 249 -10.33 -13.10 12.49
C ALA A 249 -10.62 -12.51 11.09
N TRP A 250 -9.58 -12.23 10.29
CA TRP A 250 -9.75 -11.81 8.90
C TRP A 250 -10.47 -12.88 8.07
N ILE A 251 -10.08 -14.16 8.19
CA ILE A 251 -10.70 -15.26 7.43
C ILE A 251 -12.17 -15.42 7.81
N GLU A 252 -12.48 -15.33 9.10
CA GLU A 252 -13.87 -15.35 9.58
C GLU A 252 -14.68 -14.21 8.95
N LEU A 253 -14.17 -12.97 8.98
CA LEU A 253 -14.84 -11.81 8.37
C LEU A 253 -14.99 -11.95 6.86
N ALA A 254 -13.95 -12.39 6.16
CA ALA A 254 -13.97 -12.57 4.71
C ALA A 254 -15.01 -13.62 4.26
N ARG A 255 -15.35 -14.58 5.12
CA ARG A 255 -16.42 -15.56 4.86
C ARG A 255 -17.83 -15.04 5.15
N MET A 256 -17.96 -13.93 5.86
CA MET A 256 -19.26 -13.31 6.14
C MET A 256 -19.74 -12.37 5.02
N LEU A 257 -18.81 -11.87 4.21
CA LEU A 257 -19.04 -10.92 3.12
C LEU A 257 -19.22 -11.64 1.78
#